data_AF-A0A936D3M0-F1
#
_entry.id   AF-A0A936D3M0-F1
#
_cell.length_a   1.000
_cell.length_b   1.000
_cell.length_c   1.000
_cell.angle_alpha   90.00
_cell.angle_beta   90.00
_cell.angle_gamma   90.00
#
_symmetry.space_group_name_H-M   'P 1'
#
loop_
_entity.id
_entity.type
_entity.pdbx_description
1 polymer ?
#
loop_
_entity_poly.entity_id
_entity_poly.type
_entity_poly.pdbx_seq_one_letter_code
_entity_poly.pdbx_strand_id
1 'polypeptide(L)' 'MNNLQIAGTDVLPENYLAPQGFQLLLQMEANIEAGRVFDALSQDGLVIMPLQKTFWTQSFGIVTDQFGITWEINSNEE' A
#
# COMPACT_ATOMS: atom_id res chain seq x y z
N MET A 1 -7.19 -3.47 -37.12
CA MET A 1 -6.61 -2.87 -35.91
C MET A 1 -5.21 -3.44 -35.77
N ASN A 2 -4.20 -2.59 -35.86
CA ASN A 2 -2.80 -3.00 -35.88
C ASN A 2 -2.41 -3.65 -34.54
N ASN A 3 -1.52 -4.65 -34.60
CA ASN A 3 -0.97 -5.39 -33.47
C ASN A 3 -0.21 -4.44 -32.52
N LEU A 4 -0.89 -3.83 -31.56
CA LEU A 4 -0.25 -3.06 -30.49
C LEU A 4 0.22 -4.02 -29.40
N GLN A 5 1.52 -4.01 -29.11
CA GLN A 5 2.11 -4.72 -27.99
C GLN A 5 2.68 -3.72 -26.99
N ILE A 6 2.32 -3.90 -25.72
CA ILE A 6 2.91 -3.19 -24.59
C ILE A 6 3.78 -4.19 -23.84
N ALA A 7 5.01 -3.79 -23.50
CA ALA A 7 5.91 -4.53 -22.65
C ALA A 7 6.42 -3.61 -21.53
N GLY A 8 6.56 -4.15 -20.33
CA GLY A 8 7.16 -3.48 -19.18
C GLY A 8 8.45 -4.19 -18.77
N THR A 9 9.41 -3.44 -18.25
CA THR A 9 10.67 -3.95 -17.70
C THR A 9 10.99 -3.19 -16.42
N ASP A 10 11.70 -3.86 -15.51
CA ASP A 10 12.24 -3.20 -14.33
C ASP A 10 13.37 -2.24 -14.71
N VAL A 11 13.63 -1.28 -13.82
CA VAL A 11 14.74 -0.33 -13.93
C VAL A 11 15.90 -0.77 -13.03
N LEU A 12 17.11 -0.35 -13.38
CA LEU A 12 18.27 -0.50 -12.50
C LEU A 12 18.08 0.36 -11.23
N PRO A 13 18.62 -0.05 -10.07
CA PRO A 13 18.44 0.66 -8.81
C PRO A 13 18.81 2.15 -8.87
N GLU A 14 19.87 2.53 -9.60
CA GLU A 14 20.30 3.92 -9.77
C GLU A 14 19.31 4.80 -10.56
N ASN A 15 18.39 4.17 -11.30
CA ASN A 15 17.33 4.83 -12.06
C ASN A 15 15.97 4.69 -11.37
N TYR A 16 15.91 4.09 -10.18
CA TYR A 16 14.67 3.92 -9.46
C TYR A 16 14.11 5.27 -9.04
N LEU A 17 12.84 5.48 -9.37
CA LEU A 17 12.05 6.59 -8.86
C LEU A 17 10.87 5.99 -8.09
N ALA A 18 10.68 6.46 -6.86
CA ALA A 18 9.52 6.08 -6.06
C ALA A 18 8.24 6.38 -6.87
N PRO A 19 7.26 5.45 -6.92
CA PRO A 19 6.01 5.67 -7.62
C PRO A 19 5.26 6.91 -7.11
N GLN A 20 4.69 7.67 -8.04
CA GLN A 20 3.96 8.89 -7.73
C GLN A 20 2.60 8.89 -8.44
N GLY A 21 1.63 9.59 -7.84
CA GLY A 21 0.32 9.83 -8.44
C GLY A 21 -0.71 8.71 -8.25
N PHE A 22 -0.40 7.67 -7.47
CA PHE A 22 -1.35 6.65 -7.05
C PHE A 22 -1.01 6.06 -5.68
N GLN A 23 -2.00 5.40 -5.06
CA GLN A 23 -1.86 4.59 -3.86
C GLN A 23 -2.55 3.25 -4.10
N LEU A 24 -2.17 2.21 -3.35
CA LEU A 24 -2.76 0.88 -3.45
C LEU A 24 -3.55 0.56 -2.18
N LEU A 25 -4.79 0.11 -2.35
CA LEU A 25 -5.62 -0.35 -1.25
C LEU A 25 -5.46 -1.85 -1.04
N LEU A 26 -5.12 -2.25 0.18
CA LEU A 26 -5.19 -3.62 0.67
C LEU A 26 -6.44 -3.78 1.54
N GLN A 27 -7.40 -4.54 1.03
CA GLN A 27 -8.61 -4.93 1.76
C GLN A 27 -8.38 -6.25 2.50
N MET A 28 -8.44 -6.21 3.83
CA MET A 28 -8.27 -7.37 4.71
C MET A 28 -9.63 -7.84 5.22
N GLU A 29 -9.79 -9.16 5.37
CA GLU A 29 -11.01 -9.73 5.95
C GLU A 29 -11.07 -9.54 7.47
N ALA A 30 -9.92 -9.47 8.15
CA ALA A 30 -9.85 -9.40 9.61
C ALA A 30 -8.92 -8.29 10.14
N ASN A 31 -9.29 -7.71 11.27
CA ASN A 31 -8.54 -6.64 11.94
C ASN A 31 -7.12 -7.05 12.38
N ILE A 32 -6.94 -8.29 12.84
CA ILE A 32 -5.62 -8.81 13.23
C ILE A 32 -4.68 -8.84 12.02
N GLU A 33 -5.20 -9.19 10.85
CA GLU A 33 -4.41 -9.21 9.63
C GLU A 33 -4.02 -7.80 9.18
N ALA A 34 -4.95 -6.84 9.26
CA ALA A 34 -4.68 -5.42 9.00
C ALA A 34 -3.54 -4.89 9.87
N GLY A 35 -3.54 -5.19 11.17
CA GLY A 35 -2.45 -4.83 12.09
C GLY A 35 -1.10 -5.42 11.66
N ARG A 36 -1.06 -6.73 11.42
CA ARG A 36 0.17 -7.43 10.99
C ARG A 36 0.75 -6.86 9.69
N VAL A 37 -0.11 -6.57 8.71
CA VAL A 37 0.30 -6.01 7.41
C VAL A 37 0.78 -4.57 7.58
N PHE A 38 0.05 -3.75 8.34
CA PHE A 38 0.43 -2.38 8.64
C PHE A 38 1.81 -2.31 9.31
N ASP A 39 2.06 -3.14 10.32
CA ASP A 39 3.34 -3.17 11.03
C ASP A 39 4.50 -3.57 10.11
N ALA A 40 4.29 -4.58 9.25
CA ALA A 40 5.30 -5.05 8.31
C ALA A 40 5.65 -3.98 7.26
N LEU A 41 4.65 -3.29 6.71
CA LEU A 41 4.86 -2.24 5.70
C LEU A 41 5.42 -0.95 6.32
N SER A 42 5.18 -0.73 7.62
CA SER A 42 5.72 0.41 8.36
C SER A 42 7.19 0.23 8.75
N GLN A 43 7.73 -0.97 8.66
CA GLN A 43 9.14 -1.23 8.94
C GLN A 43 10.03 -0.52 7.92
N ASP A 44 10.86 0.41 8.41
CA ASP A 44 11.68 1.33 7.60
C ASP A 44 10.89 2.18 6.59
N GLY A 45 9.57 2.26 6.79
CA GLY A 45 8.65 3.08 6.03
C GLY A 45 8.30 4.39 6.73
N LEU A 46 7.31 5.07 6.16
CA LEU A 46 6.73 6.30 6.69
C LEU A 46 5.23 6.08 6.96
N VAL A 47 4.85 6.12 8.23
CA VAL A 47 3.44 6.14 8.61
C VAL A 47 2.85 7.52 8.27
N ILE A 48 1.94 7.55 7.31
CA ILE A 48 1.20 8.75 6.91
C ILE A 48 -0.02 8.93 7.81
N MET A 49 -0.73 7.82 8.07
CA MET A 49 -1.87 7.74 8.97
C MET A 49 -1.77 6.46 9.79
N PRO A 50 -1.64 6.55 11.13
CA PRO A 50 -1.64 5.36 11.98
C PRO A 50 -2.91 4.53 11.78
N LEU A 51 -2.77 3.20 11.86
CA LEU A 51 -3.91 2.29 11.81
C LEU A 51 -4.86 2.61 12.97
N GLN A 52 -6.10 2.95 12.62
CA GLN A 52 -7.11 3.36 13.59
C GLN A 52 -8.51 3.03 13.07
N LYS A 53 -9.48 3.02 13.99
CA LYS A 53 -10.89 2.92 13.62
C LYS A 53 -11.38 4.20 12.94
N THR A 54 -12.18 4.04 11.89
CA THR A 54 -12.89 5.12 11.22
C THR A 54 -14.40 4.89 11.31
N PHE A 55 -15.21 5.75 10.70
CA PHE A 55 -16.66 5.58 10.72
C PHE A 55 -17.16 4.44 9.80
N TRP A 56 -16.30 3.90 8.91
CA TRP A 56 -16.66 2.89 7.90
C TRP A 56 -15.86 1.58 8.04
N THR A 57 -14.86 1.52 8.92
CA THR A 57 -14.12 0.29 9.20
C THR A 57 -13.52 0.31 10.60
N GLN A 58 -13.24 -0.88 11.13
CA GLN A 58 -12.52 -1.04 12.39
C GLN A 58 -11.03 -0.72 12.27
N SER A 59 -10.42 -0.87 11.09
CA SER A 59 -9.00 -0.59 10.87
C SER A 59 -8.76 0.06 9.51
N PHE A 60 -8.36 1.33 9.52
CA PHE A 60 -7.86 2.07 8.37
C PHE A 60 -6.53 2.76 8.70
N GLY A 61 -5.57 2.70 7.79
CA GLY A 61 -4.27 3.34 7.95
C GLY A 61 -3.57 3.53 6.61
N ILE A 62 -2.59 4.42 6.58
CA ILE A 62 -1.83 4.75 5.38
C ILE A 62 -0.35 4.73 5.71
N VAL A 63 0.43 3.99 4.94
CA VAL A 63 1.88 3.88 5.08
C VAL A 63 2.55 3.91 3.72
N THR A 64 3.66 4.63 3.62
CA THR A 64 4.61 4.46 2.51
C THR A 64 5.68 3.48 2.96
N ASP A 65 5.85 2.35 2.28
CA ASP A 65 6.84 1.33 2.67
C ASP A 65 8.29 1.77 2.36
N GLN A 66 9.26 0.96 2.78
CA GLN A 66 10.69 1.22 2.55
C GLN A 66 11.10 1.33 1.07
N PHE A 67 10.23 0.87 0.15
CA PHE A 67 10.46 0.96 -1.29
C PHE A 67 9.77 2.19 -1.89
N GLY A 68 8.98 2.94 -1.13
CA GLY A 68 8.28 4.14 -1.61
C GLY A 68 6.86 3.88 -2.14
N ILE A 69 6.32 2.66 -1.98
CA ILE A 69 4.93 2.37 -2.34
C ILE A 69 4.01 2.86 -1.24
N THR A 70 3.00 3.65 -1.59
CA THR A 70 1.98 4.09 -0.62
C THR A 70 0.81 3.12 -0.61
N TRP A 71 0.56 2.56 0.57
CA TRP A 71 -0.47 1.58 0.87
C TRP A 71 -1.54 2.18 1.77
N GLU A 72 -2.78 2.04 1.37
CA GLU A 72 -3.95 2.15 2.23
C GLU A 72 -4.30 0.75 2.73
N ILE A 73 -4.42 0.57 4.04
CA ILE A 73 -4.82 -0.71 4.65
C ILE A 73 -6.21 -0.52 5.22
N ASN A 74 -7.17 -1.34 4.80
CA ASN A 74 -8.56 -1.31 5.25
C ASN A 74 -9.01 -2.71 5.66
N SER A 75 -9.79 -2.85 6.74
CA SER A 75 -10.44 -4.11 7.12
C SER A 75 -11.95 -4.07 6.91
N ASN A 76 -12.61 -5.22 6.96
CA ASN A 76 -14.07 -5.28 7.00
C ASN A 76 -14.62 -4.76 8.34
N GLU A 77 -15.94 -4.54 8.40
CA GLU A 77 -16.61 -3.99 9.59
C GLU A 77 -16.63 -4.95 10.80
N GLU A 78 -16.36 -6.25 10.58
CA GLU A 78 -16.29 -7.32 11.60
C GLU A 78 -15.10 -8.28 11.38
#